data_AF-A0A358L7J5-F1
#
_entry.id   AF-A0A358L7J5-F1
#
_cell.length_a   1.000
_cell.length_b   1.000
_cell.length_c   1.000
_cell.angle_alpha   90.00
_cell.angle_beta   90.00
_cell.angle_gamma   90.00
#
_symmetry.space_group_name_H-M   'P 1'
#
loop_
_entity.id
_entity.type
_entity.pdbx_description
1 polymer ?
#
loop_
_entity_poly.entity_id
_entity_poly.type
_entity_poly.pdbx_seq_one_letter_code
_entity_poly.pdbx_strand_id
1 'polypeptide(L)' 'MLSKIIRLVRKLIAEVSGGLVLMAVVTGIFLAATLNEGAMRIIGPLLVLIAGLVVYGLTYLIAEKADRR' A
#
# COMPACT_ATOMS: atom_id res chain seq x y z
N MET A 1 3.90 -8.06 -30.31
CA MET A 1 2.88 -8.58 -29.36
C MET A 1 3.43 -8.71 -27.94
N LEU A 2 4.66 -9.19 -27.75
CA LEU A 2 5.34 -9.29 -26.45
C LEU A 2 5.35 -7.98 -25.65
N SER A 3 5.59 -6.83 -26.31
CA SER A 3 5.59 -5.51 -25.66
C SER A 3 4.24 -5.11 -25.07
N LYS A 4 3.12 -5.48 -25.71
CA LYS A 4 1.77 -5.25 -25.17
C LYS A 4 1.52 -6.09 -23.91
N ILE A 5 1.93 -7.35 -23.92
CA ILE A 5 1.77 -8.26 -22.77
C ILE A 5 2.60 -7.80 -21.58
N ILE A 6 3.87 -7.42 -21.79
CA ILE A 6 4.75 -6.88 -20.74
C ILE A 6 4.15 -5.60 -20.12
N ARG A 7 3.58 -4.72 -20.95
CA ARG A 7 2.92 -3.49 -20.48
C ARG A 7 1.68 -3.80 -19.64
N LEU A 8 0.90 -4.81 -20.04
CA LEU A 8 -0.30 -5.25 -19.32
C LEU A 8 0.04 -5.87 -17.96
N VAL A 9 1.03 -6.76 -17.91
CA VAL A 9 1.51 -7.39 -16.68
C VAL A 9 2.06 -6.32 -15.71
N ARG A 10 2.78 -5.33 -16.21
CA ARG A 10 3.29 -4.22 -15.39
C ARG A 10 2.16 -3.40 -14.76
N LYS A 11 1.10 -3.10 -15.52
CA LYS A 11 -0.08 -2.41 -14.99
C LYS A 11 -0.80 -3.25 -13.93
N LEU A 12 -0.98 -4.54 -14.20
CA LEU A 12 -1.59 -5.46 -13.25
C LEU A 12 -0.80 -5.52 -11.94
N ILE A 13 0.53 -5.62 -12.00
CA ILE A 13 1.39 -5.61 -10.80
C ILE A 13 1.24 -4.28 -10.05
N ALA A 14 1.20 -3.14 -10.75
CA ALA A 14 1.01 -1.84 -10.12
C ALA A 14 -0.34 -1.75 -9.38
N GLU A 15 -1.44 -2.15 -10.01
CA GLU A 15 -2.77 -2.15 -9.39
C GLU A 15 -2.86 -3.12 -8.20
N VAL A 16 -2.37 -4.35 -8.36
CA VAL A 16 -2.37 -5.36 -7.29
C VAL A 16 -1.50 -4.90 -6.13
N SER A 17 -0.33 -4.32 -6.39
CA SER A 17 0.56 -3.82 -5.33
C SER A 17 -0.08 -2.68 -4.54
N GLY A 18 -0.76 -1.74 -5.20
CA GLY A 18 -1.50 -0.66 -4.52
C GLY A 18 -2.64 -1.21 -3.67
N GLY A 19 -3.41 -2.17 -4.21
CA GLY A 19 -4.49 -2.83 -3.48
C GLY A 19 -3.98 -3.61 -2.26
N LEU A 20 -2.86 -4.33 -2.37
CA LEU A 20 -2.25 -5.06 -1.27
C LEU A 20 -1.76 -4.12 -0.15
N VAL A 21 -1.19 -2.97 -0.49
CA VAL A 21 -0.79 -1.96 0.50
C VAL A 21 -2.00 -1.47 1.26
N LEU A 22 -3.09 -1.11 0.58
CA LEU A 22 -4.32 -0.65 1.24
C LEU A 22 -4.93 -1.74 2.16
N MET A 23 -5.00 -2.99 1.68
CA MET A 23 -5.44 -4.14 2.48
C MET A 23 -4.60 -4.30 3.76
N ALA A 24 -3.27 -4.24 3.62
CA ALA A 24 -2.35 -4.38 4.76
C ALA A 24 -2.52 -3.24 5.77
N VAL A 25 -2.73 -2.01 5.30
CA VAL A 25 -2.96 -0.84 6.17
C VAL A 25 -4.26 -0.98 6.94
N VAL A 26 -5.36 -1.29 6.27
CA VAL A 26 -6.67 -1.48 6.94
C VAL A 26 -6.60 -2.61 7.96
N THR A 27 -6.00 -3.74 7.59
CA THR A 27 -5.82 -4.88 8.49
C THR A 27 -4.93 -4.50 9.68
N GLY A 28 -3.82 -3.81 9.44
CA GLY A 28 -2.89 -3.38 10.48
C GLY A 28 -3.51 -2.38 11.46
N ILE A 29 -4.33 -1.45 10.96
CA ILE A 29 -5.11 -0.52 11.80
C ILE A 29 -6.05 -1.30 12.71
N PHE A 30 -6.78 -2.28 12.15
CA PHE A 30 -7.72 -3.08 12.92
C PHE A 30 -7.03 -3.92 14.00
N LEU A 31 -5.90 -4.55 13.66
CA LEU A 31 -5.09 -5.31 14.62
C LEU A 31 -4.51 -4.39 15.70
N ALA A 32 -3.96 -3.24 15.33
CA ALA A 32 -3.41 -2.28 16.28
C ALA A 32 -4.47 -1.70 17.23
N ALA A 33 -5.72 -1.58 16.77
CA ALA A 33 -6.84 -1.09 17.58
C ALA A 33 -7.48 -2.16 18.48
N THR A 34 -7.28 -3.44 18.18
CA THR A 34 -7.89 -4.57 18.91
C THR A 34 -6.92 -5.26 19.87
N LEU A 35 -5.63 -5.30 19.52
CA LEU A 35 -4.60 -5.99 20.31
C LEU A 35 -3.86 -5.08 21.31
N ASN A 36 -3.90 -3.76 21.13
CA ASN A 36 -3.27 -2.82 22.07
C ASN A 36 -4.26 -2.29 23.11
N GLU A 37 -3.73 -1.98 24.29
CA GLU A 37 -4.47 -1.39 25.41
C GLU A 37 -4.07 0.07 25.67
N GLY A 38 -4.89 0.77 26.45
CA GLY A 38 -4.63 2.16 26.84
C GLY A 38 -4.48 3.10 25.64
N ALA A 39 -3.54 4.06 25.73
CA ALA A 39 -3.30 5.04 24.67
C ALA A 39 -2.80 4.42 23.35
N MET A 40 -2.12 3.27 23.42
CA MET A 40 -1.58 2.59 22.23
C MET A 40 -2.68 2.03 21.33
N ARG A 41 -3.89 1.82 21.86
CA ARG A 41 -5.08 1.45 21.08
C ARG A 41 -5.46 2.51 20.04
N ILE A 42 -5.10 3.77 20.28
CA ILE A 42 -5.37 4.91 19.37
C ILE A 42 -4.10 5.28 18.60
N ILE A 43 -2.96 5.34 19.28
CA ILE A 43 -1.68 5.74 18.67
C ILE A 43 -1.21 4.68 17.65
N GLY A 44 -1.35 3.39 17.95
CA GLY A 44 -0.93 2.30 17.07
C GLY A 44 -1.58 2.38 15.68
N PRO A 45 -2.93 2.44 15.59
CA PRO A 45 -3.62 2.64 14.32
C PRO A 45 -3.19 3.89 13.55
N LEU A 46 -2.97 5.02 14.23
CA LEU A 46 -2.48 6.26 13.61
C LEU A 46 -1.09 6.08 12.99
N LEU A 47 -0.18 5.40 13.69
CA LEU A 47 1.16 5.11 13.17
C LEU A 47 1.09 4.18 11.95
N VAL A 48 0.22 3.16 11.97
CA VAL A 48 0.00 2.28 10.82
C VAL A 48 -0.55 3.05 9.63
N LEU A 49 -1.48 3.98 9.85
CA LEU A 49 -2.02 4.84 8.80
C LEU A 49 -0.93 5.70 8.16
N ILE A 50 -0.09 6.36 8.98
CA ILE A 50 1.01 7.21 8.50
C ILE A 50 2.03 6.38 7.71
N ALA A 51 2.47 5.25 8.26
CA ALA A 51 3.39 4.35 7.58
C ALA A 51 2.79 3.82 6.26
N GLY A 52 1.51 3.47 6.29
CA GLY A 52 0.73 3.05 5.14
C GLY A 52 0.68 4.08 4.01
N LEU A 53 0.40 5.34 4.36
CA LEU A 53 0.39 6.46 3.41
C LEU A 53 1.77 6.69 2.79
N VAL A 54 2.83 6.62 3.59
CA VAL A 54 4.21 6.75 3.07
C VAL A 54 4.51 5.63 2.08
N VAL A 55 4.22 4.37 2.45
CA VAL A 55 4.45 3.21 1.57
C VAL A 55 3.61 3.30 0.30
N TYR A 56 2.33 3.68 0.41
CA TYR A 56 1.44 3.86 -0.73
C TYR A 56 1.89 4.98 -1.66
N GLY A 57 2.33 6.12 -1.11
CA GLY A 57 2.90 7.21 -1.89
C GLY A 57 4.16 6.80 -2.63
N LEU A 58 5.04 6.01 -1.99
CA LEU A 58 6.24 5.48 -2.62
C LEU A 58 5.93 4.50 -3.74
N THR A 59 4.99 3.56 -3.54
CA THR A 59 4.57 2.62 -4.60
C THR A 59 3.93 3.36 -5.77
N TYR A 60 3.14 4.40 -5.52
CA TYR A 60 2.59 5.25 -6.57
C TYR A 60 3.68 5.96 -7.37
N LEU A 61 4.65 6.60 -6.71
CA LEU A 61 5.77 7.27 -7.39
C LEU A 61 6.64 6.32 -8.23
N ILE A 62 6.84 5.09 -7.75
CA ILE A 62 7.56 4.05 -8.49
C ILE A 62 6.76 3.63 -9.73
N ALA A 63 5.45 3.42 -9.59
CA ALA A 63 4.58 3.07 -10.69
C ALA A 63 4.53 4.19 -11.75
N GLU A 64 4.43 5.45 -11.32
CA GLU A 64 4.40 6.61 -12.22
C GLU A 64 5.72 6.76 -12.99
N LYS A 65 6.87 6.58 -12.33
CA LYS A 65 8.18 6.57 -13.01
C LYS A 65 8.29 5.42 -14.02
N ALA A 66 7.71 4.26 -13.72
CA ALA A 66 7.76 3.09 -14.59
C ALA A 66 6.90 3.24 -15.86
N ASP A 67 5.88 4.12 -15.85
CA ASP A 67 4.98 4.35 -17.00
C ASP A 67 5.48 5.46 -17.95
N ARG A 68 6.46 6.28 -17.54
CA ARG A 68 7.08 7.34 -18.36
C ARG A 68 8.17 6.86 -19.34
N ARG A 69 8.52 5.57 -19.37
CA ARG A 69 9.55 4.99 -20.25
C ARG A 69 8.97 4.04 -21.30
#